data_AF-A0A9E5Q8Y1-F1
#
_entry.id   AF-A0A9E5Q8Y1-F1
#
_cell.length_a   1.000
_cell.length_b   1.000
_cell.length_c   1.000
_cell.angle_alpha   90.00
_cell.angle_beta   90.00
_cell.angle_gamma   90.00
#
_symmetry.space_group_name_H-M   'P 1'
#
loop_
_entity.id
_entity.type
_entity.pdbx_description
1 polymer ?
#
loop_
_entity_poly.entity_id
_entity_poly.type
_entity_poly.pdbx_seq_one_letter_code
_entity_poly.pdbx_strand_id
1 'polypeptide(L)'
;YRIIFIHVPSAWMSMFVYIVMAVSGFIALVWKTKLSEIVVSECAYIGAVFTALALITGMLWGKPTWGTYWKWDARLTSELIL
;
A
#
# COMPACT_ATOMS: atom_id res chain seq x y z
N TYR A 1 -11.17 -10.74 15.12
CA TYR A 1 -12.06 -10.32 14.02
C TYR A 1 -12.14 -8.81 13.79
N ARG A 2 -12.06 -7.92 14.80
CA ARG A 2 -12.18 -6.46 14.57
C ARG A 2 -11.07 -5.83 13.71
N ILE A 3 -9.88 -6.45 13.65
CA ILE A 3 -8.73 -5.96 12.87
C ILE A 3 -9.03 -5.85 11.37
N ILE A 4 -9.96 -6.66 10.83
CA ILE A 4 -10.28 -6.67 9.40
C ILE A 4 -10.85 -5.32 8.90
N PHE A 5 -11.56 -4.60 9.78
CA PHE A 5 -12.12 -3.28 9.48
C PHE A 5 -11.05 -2.20 9.31
N ILE A 6 -9.83 -2.46 9.77
CA ILE A 6 -8.67 -1.58 9.58
C ILE A 6 -7.81 -2.12 8.45
N HIS A 7 -7.55 -3.43 8.45
CA HIS A 7 -6.69 -4.09 7.47
C HIS A 7 -7.18 -3.89 6.03
N VAL A 8 -8.45 -4.20 5.76
CA VAL A 8 -8.98 -4.19 4.39
C VAL A 8 -8.97 -2.78 3.78
N PRO A 9 -9.45 -1.72 4.47
CA PRO A 9 -9.31 -0.36 3.96
C PRO A 9 -7.87 0.08 3.80
N SER A 10 -6.96 -0.33 4.70
CA SER A 10 -5.54 0.04 4.60
C SER A 10 -4.89 -0.57 3.36
N ALA A 11 -5.14 -1.86 3.09
CA ALA A 11 -4.64 -2.55 1.89
C ALA A 11 -5.25 -2.00 0.59
N TRP A 12 -6.50 -1.53 0.62
CA TRP A 12 -7.09 -0.90 -0.55
C TRP A 12 -6.49 0.49 -0.80
N MET A 13 -6.23 1.23 0.27
CA MET A 13 -5.65 2.58 0.19
C MET A 13 -4.18 2.55 -0.23
N SER A 14 -3.38 1.57 0.19
CA SER A 14 -1.99 1.41 -0.28
C SER A 14 -1.94 1.30 -1.81
N MET A 15 -2.70 0.36 -2.38
CA MET A 15 -2.79 0.17 -3.83
C MET A 15 -3.30 1.41 -4.56
N PHE A 16 -4.36 2.03 -4.05
CA PHE A 16 -4.93 3.23 -4.67
C PHE A 16 -3.92 4.38 -4.73
N VAL A 17 -3.20 4.65 -3.63
CA VAL A 17 -2.21 5.74 -3.58
C VAL A 17 -1.05 5.47 -4.54
N TYR A 18 -0.59 4.22 -4.66
CA TYR A 18 0.46 3.90 -5.62
C TYR A 18 0.02 3.97 -7.08
N ILE A 19 -1.25 3.67 -7.39
CA ILE A 19 -1.81 3.93 -8.72
C ILE A 19 -1.80 5.43 -9.02
N VAL A 20 -2.24 6.26 -8.07
CA VAL A 20 -2.20 7.73 -8.20
C VAL A 20 -0.75 8.19 -8.40
N MET A 21 0.18 7.70 -7.59
CA MET A 21 1.61 8.01 -7.71
C MET A 21 2.16 7.63 -9.10
N ALA A 22 1.83 6.44 -9.61
CA ALA A 22 2.28 5.98 -10.92
C ALA A 22 1.73 6.85 -12.06
N VAL A 23 0.44 7.21 -12.00
CA VAL A 23 -0.19 8.09 -12.99
C VAL A 23 0.41 9.50 -12.93
N SER A 24 0.56 10.06 -11.72
CA SER A 24 1.20 11.37 -11.54
C SER A 24 2.66 11.36 -11.96
N GLY A 25 3.40 10.28 -11.72
CA GLY A 25 4.77 10.09 -12.17
C GLY A 25 4.88 10.05 -13.69
N PHE A 26 3.99 9.32 -14.36
CA PHE A 26 3.90 9.34 -15.82
C PHE A 26 3.62 10.76 -16.35
N ILE A 27 2.68 11.48 -15.72
CA ILE A 27 2.37 12.86 -16.11
C ILE A 27 3.59 13.78 -15.91
N ALA A 28 4.31 13.62 -14.80
CA ALA A 28 5.52 14.38 -14.52
C ALA A 28 6.61 14.11 -15.57
N LEU A 29 6.78 12.87 -16.02
CA LEU A 29 7.78 12.52 -17.03
C LEU A 29 7.45 13.09 -18.41
N VAL A 30 6.17 13.04 -18.82
CA VAL A 30 5.75 13.47 -20.17
C VAL A 30 5.58 14.98 -20.26
N TRP A 31 4.88 15.60 -19.30
CA TRP A 31 4.53 17.03 -19.36
C TRP A 31 5.38 17.92 -18.45
N LYS A 32 6.22 17.34 -17.59
CA LYS A 32 7.15 18.08 -16.71
C LYS A 32 6.44 19.15 -15.87
N THR A 33 5.27 18.82 -15.33
CA THR A 33 4.52 19.76 -14.50
C THR A 33 4.98 19.70 -13.05
N LYS A 34 5.17 20.86 -12.43
CA LYS A 34 5.59 20.95 -11.02
C LYS A 34 4.56 20.36 -10.07
N LEU A 35 3.27 20.46 -10.40
CA LEU A 35 2.20 19.90 -9.58
C LEU A 35 2.29 18.37 -9.52
N SER A 36 2.51 17.70 -10.65
CA SER A 36 2.62 16.24 -10.66
C SER A 36 3.82 15.73 -9.87
N GLU A 37 4.94 16.45 -9.87
CA GLU A 37 6.12 16.09 -9.06
C GLU A 37 5.83 16.18 -7.57
N ILE A 38 5.12 17.22 -7.12
CA ILE A 38 4.69 17.36 -5.72
C ILE A 38 3.72 16.24 -5.35
N VAL A 39 2.77 15.91 -6.21
CA VAL A 39 1.83 14.81 -5.94
C VAL A 39 2.57 13.49 -5.76
N VAL A 40 3.56 13.20 -6.61
CA VAL A 40 4.38 11.97 -6.49
C VAL A 40 5.10 11.90 -5.14
N SER A 41 5.72 12.99 -4.68
CA SER A 41 6.46 12.98 -3.41
C SER A 41 5.56 12.74 -2.20
N GLU A 42 4.37 13.36 -2.19
CA GLU A 42 3.40 13.17 -1.10
C GLU A 42 2.79 11.77 -1.14
N CYS A 43 2.46 11.26 -2.32
CA CYS A 43 1.92 9.90 -2.48
C CYS A 43 2.94 8.84 -2.03
N ALA A 44 4.24 9.03 -2.23
CA ALA A 44 5.25 8.08 -1.79
C ALA A 44 5.21 7.87 -0.26
N TYR A 45 5.10 8.97 0.51
CA TYR A 45 4.99 8.89 1.96
C TYR A 45 3.67 8.26 2.41
N ILE A 46 2.55 8.72 1.84
CA ILE A 46 1.21 8.24 2.22
C ILE A 46 1.04 6.75 1.87
N GLY A 47 1.50 6.34 0.69
CA GLY A 47 1.46 4.95 0.23
C GLY A 47 2.23 4.03 1.17
N ALA A 48 3.48 4.40 1.50
CA ALA A 48 4.32 3.62 2.41
C ALA A 48 3.68 3.44 3.80
N VAL A 49 3.02 4.46 4.33
CA VAL A 49 2.30 4.37 5.61
C VAL A 49 1.13 3.38 5.53
N PHE A 50 0.32 3.44 4.48
CA PHE A 50 -0.79 2.51 4.30
C PHE A 50 -0.32 1.07 4.06
N THR A 51 0.76 0.86 3.29
CA THR A 51 1.35 -0.47 3.11
C THR A 51 1.86 -1.02 4.44
N ALA A 52 2.60 -0.22 5.21
CA ALA A 52 3.08 -0.65 6.53
C ALA A 52 1.92 -1.04 7.46
N LEU A 53 0.84 -0.24 7.48
CA LEU A 53 -0.38 -0.56 8.22
C LEU A 53 -1.03 -1.85 7.73
N ALA A 54 -1.14 -2.05 6.40
CA ALA A 54 -1.69 -3.25 5.79
C ALA A 54 -0.88 -4.49 6.17
N LEU A 55 0.46 -4.42 6.11
CA LEU A 55 1.36 -5.51 6.50
C LEU A 55 1.26 -5.85 7.98
N ILE A 56 1.32 -4.87 8.87
CA ILE A 56 1.25 -5.06 10.32
C ILE A 56 -0.11 -5.63 10.72
N THR A 57 -1.20 -5.05 10.22
CA THR A 57 -2.55 -5.54 10.55
C THR A 57 -2.82 -6.90 9.90
N GLY A 58 -2.27 -7.14 8.71
CA GLY A 58 -2.36 -8.40 7.98
C GLY A 58 -1.65 -9.55 8.68
N MET A 59 -0.42 -9.33 9.17
CA MET A 59 0.31 -10.36 9.93
C MET A 59 -0.40 -10.71 11.24
N LEU A 60 -0.97 -9.72 11.92
CA LEU A 60 -1.71 -9.92 13.17
C LEU A 60 -3.03 -10.67 12.93
N TRP A 61 -3.69 -10.42 11.79
CA TRP A 61 -4.89 -11.16 11.37
C TRP A 61 -4.55 -12.57 10.87
N GLY A 62 -3.39 -12.77 10.24
CA GLY A 62 -2.94 -14.06 9.72
C GLY A 62 -2.72 -15.13 10.81
N LYS A 63 -2.26 -14.75 12.00
CA LYS A 63 -2.06 -15.70 13.11
C LYS A 63 -3.33 -16.49 13.49
N PRO A 64 -4.47 -15.86 13.83
CA PRO A 64 -5.69 -16.60 14.16
C PRO A 64 -6.34 -17.29 12.96
N THR A 65 -6.14 -16.81 11.73
CA THR A 65 -6.82 -17.35 10.54
C THR A 65 -6.04 -18.50 9.89
N TRP A 66 -4.71 -18.44 9.89
CA TRP A 66 -3.84 -19.39 9.19
C TRP A 66 -2.76 -20.04 10.07
N GLY A 67 -2.72 -19.72 11.37
CA GLY A 67 -1.75 -20.26 12.33
C GLY A 67 -0.35 -19.65 12.24
N THR A 68 -0.12 -18.71 11.32
CA THR A 68 1.22 -18.12 11.06
C THR A 68 1.09 -16.63 10.80
N TYR A 69 2.05 -15.83 11.28
CA TYR A 69 2.07 -14.38 11.03
C TYR A 69 2.42 -14.01 9.59
N TRP A 70 3.21 -14.84 8.91
CA TRP A 70 3.66 -14.57 7.56
C TRP A 70 3.74 -15.86 6.76
N LYS A 71 3.36 -15.77 5.48
CA LYS A 71 3.59 -16.77 4.46
C LYS A 71 4.15 -16.05 3.25
N TRP A 72 5.09 -16.67 2.56
CA TRP A 72 5.64 -16.15 1.31
C TRP A 72 4.73 -16.52 0.12
N ASP A 73 3.42 -16.30 0.28
CA ASP A 73 2.46 -16.47 -0.81
C ASP A 73 2.46 -15.22 -1.71
N ALA A 74 1.90 -15.35 -2.92
CA ALA A 74 1.92 -14.26 -3.90
C ALA A 74 1.26 -12.98 -3.36
N ARG A 75 0.22 -13.11 -2.54
CA ARG A 75 -0.54 -11.98 -1.98
C ARG A 75 0.23 -11.22 -0.90
N LEU A 76 0.83 -11.91 0.08
CA LEU A 76 1.61 -11.22 1.12
C LEU A 76 2.90 -10.66 0.55
N THR A 77 3.52 -11.38 -0.38
CA THR A 77 4.74 -10.91 -1.05
C THR A 77 4.46 -9.70 -1.94
N SER A 78 3.33 -9.65 -2.64
CA SER A 78 2.97 -8.47 -3.45
C SER A 78 2.74 -7.23 -2.59
N GLU A 79 2.03 -7.37 -1.46
CA GLU A 79 1.81 -6.25 -0.53
C GLU A 79 3.12 -5.79 0.12
N LEU A 80 4.08 -6.70 0.34
CA LEU A 80 5.39 -6.33 0.89
C LEU A 80 6.22 -5.47 -0.06
N ILE A 81 6.08 -5.72 -1.37
CA ILE A 81 6.86 -5.03 -2.41
C ILE A 81 6.27 -3.64 -2.73
N LEU A 82 4.98 -3.45 -2.47
CA LEU A 82 4.20 -2.23 -2.75
C LEU A 82 4.74 -0.99 -2.00
#